data_AF-A0A1P8B8Z3-F1
#
_entry.id   AF-A0A1P8B8Z3-F1
#
_cell.length_a   1.000
_cell.length_b   1.000
_cell.length_c   1.000
_cell.angle_alpha   90.00
_cell.angle_beta   90.00
_cell.angle_gamma   90.00
#
_symmetry.space_group_name_H-M   'P 1'
#
loop_
_entity.id
_entity.type
_entity.pdbx_description
1 polymer ?
#
loop_
_entity_poly.entity_id
_entity_poly.type
_entity_poly.pdbx_seq_one_letter_code
_entity_poly.pdbx_strand_id
1 'polypeptide(L)' 'MDSSSSSPMKYEDKPRNWAELLPELTASILHRLGVVEILENAQKVCRPWHRVCKDPSMWRKIDM' A
#
# COMPACT_ATOMS: atom_id res chain seq x y z
N MET A 1 -36.19 -1.97 -29.43
CA MET A 1 -36.08 -0.86 -28.47
C MET A 1 -35.62 -1.50 -27.18
N ASP A 2 -34.32 -1.77 -27.06
CA ASP A 2 -33.74 -2.43 -25.88
C ASP A 2 -32.58 -1.57 -25.40
N SER A 3 -32.92 -0.54 -24.64
CA SER A 3 -31.93 0.27 -23.93
C SER A 3 -31.67 -0.39 -22.59
N SER A 4 -30.72 -1.33 -22.54
CA SER A 4 -30.17 -1.84 -21.29
C SER A 4 -29.42 -0.72 -20.57
N SER A 5 -30.15 -0.02 -19.68
CA SER A 5 -29.60 0.98 -18.78
C SER A 5 -28.76 0.28 -17.70
N SER A 6 -27.43 0.26 -17.87
CA SER A 6 -26.51 -0.10 -16.80
C SER A 6 -26.53 0.98 -15.73
N SER A 7 -27.25 0.73 -14.63
CA SER A 7 -27.11 1.55 -13.42
C SER A 7 -25.67 1.40 -12.90
N PRO A 8 -24.97 2.51 -12.57
CA PRO A 8 -23.63 2.42 -12.01
C PRO A 8 -23.69 1.64 -10.70
N MET A 9 -22.93 0.55 -10.60
CA MET A 9 -22.78 -0.18 -9.36
C MET A 9 -22.20 0.77 -8.31
N LYS A 10 -23.02 1.16 -7.33
CA LYS A 10 -22.56 1.85 -6.13
C LYS A 10 -21.75 0.84 -5.33
N TYR A 11 -20.45 0.79 -5.56
CA TYR A 11 -19.54 0.20 -4.60
C TYR A 11 -19.59 1.09 -3.36
N GLU A 12 -20.33 0.65 -2.35
CA GLU A 12 -20.14 1.12 -0.97
C GLU A 12 -18.64 0.99 -0.69
N ASP A 13 -17.94 2.13 -0.69
CA ASP A 13 -16.49 2.21 -0.55
C ASP A 13 -16.13 1.84 0.88
N LYS A 14 -16.14 0.53 1.17
CA LYS A 14 -15.70 0.00 2.45
C LYS A 14 -14.24 0.38 2.62
N PRO A 15 -13.85 0.95 3.77
CA PRO A 15 -12.47 1.34 4.02
C PRO A 15 -11.56 0.12 3.79
N ARG A 16 -10.64 0.25 2.83
CA ARG A 16 -9.69 -0.81 2.50
C ARG A 16 -8.76 -1.04 3.69
N ASN A 17 -8.64 -2.28 4.14
CA ASN A 17 -7.66 -2.65 5.16
C ASN A 17 -6.24 -2.73 4.56
N TRP A 18 -5.48 -1.64 4.65
CA TRP A 18 -4.08 -1.58 4.19
C TRP A 18 -3.13 -2.48 4.99
N ALA A 19 -3.56 -3.03 6.14
CA ALA A 19 -2.75 -3.95 6.93
C ALA A 19 -2.77 -5.39 6.38
N GLU A 20 -3.72 -5.74 5.52
CA GLU A 20 -3.87 -7.07 4.88
C GLU A 20 -3.20 -7.16 3.51
N LEU A 21 -2.53 -6.08 3.07
CA LEU A 21 -1.74 -6.11 1.84
C LEU A 21 -0.57 -7.08 1.97
N LEU A 22 -0.25 -7.73 0.85
CA LEU A 22 0.96 -8.53 0.74
C LEU A 22 2.20 -7.68 1.08
N PRO A 23 3.21 -8.25 1.76
CA PRO A 23 4.44 -7.54 2.11
C PRO A 23 5.12 -6.90 0.90
N GLU A 24 5.11 -7.55 -0.27
CA GLU A 24 5.72 -7.06 -1.50
C GLU A 24 5.00 -5.83 -2.08
N LEU A 25 3.66 -5.81 -1.97
CA LEU A 25 2.86 -4.64 -2.36
C LEU A 25 3.08 -3.47 -1.40
N THR A 26 3.15 -3.78 -0.10
CA THR A 26 3.49 -2.79 0.93
C THR A 26 4.88 -2.22 0.67
N ALA A 27 5.89 -3.05 0.41
CA ALA A 27 7.25 -2.64 0.06
C ALA A 27 7.26 -1.75 -1.19
N SER A 28 6.50 -2.11 -2.22
CA SER A 28 6.39 -1.32 -3.45
C SER A 28 5.78 0.07 -3.23
N ILE A 29 4.86 0.20 -2.26
CA ILE A 29 4.33 1.50 -1.83
C ILE A 29 5.40 2.28 -1.07
N LEU A 30 6.03 1.64 -0.09
CA LEU A 30 7.05 2.26 0.77
C LEU A 30 8.28 2.71 -0.03
N HIS A 31 8.69 2.00 -1.09
CA HIS A 31 9.79 2.41 -1.96
C HIS A 31 9.51 3.70 -2.76
N ARG A 32 8.24 4.10 -2.89
CA ARG A 32 7.87 5.39 -3.50
C ARG A 32 7.95 6.54 -2.51
N LEU A 33 8.04 6.23 -1.22
CA LEU A 33 8.24 7.22 -0.16
C LEU A 33 9.72 7.53 0.01
N GLY A 34 10.01 8.75 0.45
CA GLY A 34 11.37 9.12 0.85
C GLY A 34 11.81 8.40 2.12
N VAL A 35 13.13 8.30 2.34
CA VAL A 35 13.71 7.70 3.57
C VAL A 35 13.12 8.30 4.84
N VAL A 36 12.98 9.64 4.87
CA VAL A 36 12.41 10.36 6.02
C VAL A 36 10.96 9.94 6.26
N GLU A 37 10.13 9.86 5.21
CA GLU A 37 8.73 9.46 5.34
C GLU A 37 8.58 8.02 5.85
N ILE A 38 9.46 7.13 5.42
CA ILE A 38 9.46 5.74 5.90
C ILE A 38 9.78 5.69 7.40
N LEU A 39 10.85 6.37 7.83
CA LEU A 39 11.33 6.34 9.22
C LEU A 39 10.40 7.08 10.19
N GLU A 40 9.88 8.23 9.79
CA GLU A 40 9.11 9.09 10.69
C GLU A 40 7.62 8.72 10.72
N ASN A 41 7.08 8.18 9.63
CA ASN A 41 5.64 7.92 9.49
C ASN A 41 5.33 6.44 9.26
N ALA A 42 5.82 5.84 8.16
CA ALA A 42 5.36 4.51 7.72
C ALA A 42 5.61 3.40 8.76
N GLN A 43 6.76 3.46 9.45
CA GLN A 43 7.09 2.54 10.54
C GLN A 43 6.12 2.60 11.74
N LYS A 44 5.34 3.68 11.89
CA LYS A 44 4.46 3.92 13.03
C LYS A 44 2.97 3.66 12.71
N VAL A 45 2.63 3.30 11.48
CA VAL A 45 1.23 3.09 11.04
C VAL A 45 0.62 1.84 11.66
N CYS A 46 1.23 0.68 11.43
CA CYS A 46 0.74 -0.60 11.93
C CYS A 46 1.88 -1.65 11.98
N ARG A 47 1.65 -2.76 12.68
CA ARG A 47 2.67 -3.82 12.85
C ARG A 47 3.14 -4.43 11.52
N PRO A 48 2.28 -4.71 10.51
CA PRO A 48 2.73 -5.20 9.21
C PRO A 48 3.68 -4.24 8.50
N TRP A 49 3.34 -2.95 8.42
CA TRP A 49 4.18 -1.94 7.77
C TRP A 49 5.51 -1.76 8.50
N HIS A 50 5.49 -1.77 9.84
CA HIS A 50 6.69 -1.75 10.66
C HIS A 50 7.63 -2.94 10.33
N ARG A 51 7.07 -4.15 10.16
CA ARG A 51 7.86 -5.35 9.81
C ARG A 51 8.52 -5.20 8.43
N VAL A 52 7.79 -4.72 7.43
CA VAL A 52 8.33 -4.49 6.09
C VAL A 52 9.48 -3.47 6.16
N CYS A 53 9.27 -2.33 6.84
CA CYS A 53 10.30 -1.29 6.97
C CYS A 53 11.60 -1.75 7.69
N LYS A 54 11.55 -2.82 8.48
CA LYS A 54 12.71 -3.41 9.16
C LYS A 54 13.47 -4.42 8.31
N ASP A 55 12.93 -4.80 7.16
CA ASP A 55 13.63 -5.64 6.21
C ASP A 55 14.81 -4.86 5.58
N PRO A 56 16.06 -5.36 5.65
CA PRO A 56 17.21 -4.71 5.02
C PRO A 56 17.05 -4.48 3.52
N SER A 57 16.26 -5.31 2.82
CA SER A 57 15.99 -5.17 1.38
C SER A 57 15.25 -3.88 1.04
N MET A 58 14.44 -3.34 1.96
CA MET A 58 13.76 -2.04 1.79
C MET A 58 14.72 -0.87 1.54
N TRP A 59 15.96 -1.02 1.99
CA TRP A 59 16.98 0.03 1.94
C TRP A 59 18.03 -0.23 0.86
N ARG A 60 18.01 -1.42 0.25
CA ARG A 60 18.88 -1.76 -0.87
C ARG A 60 18.24 -1.23 -2.15
N LYS A 61 18.57 -0.01 -2.53
CA LYS A 61 18.26 0.47 -3.88
C LYS A 61 19.23 -0.18 -4.86
N ILE A 62 18.75 -1.13 -5.65
CA ILE A 62 19.46 -1.59 -6.85
C ILE A 62 19.10 -0.56 -7.94
N ASP A 63 20.06 0.29 -8.30
CA ASP A 63 19.97 1.05 -9.55
C ASP A 63 20.35 0.06 -10.65
N MET A 64 19.37 -0.35 -11.47
CA MET A 64 19.61 -1.20 -12.64
C MET A 64 19.90 -0.34 -13.86
#